data_AF-A0A653RF48-F1
#
_entry.id   AF-A0A653RF48-F1
#
_cell.length_a   1.000
_cell.length_b   1.000
_cell.length_c   1.000
_cell.angle_alpha   90.00
_cell.angle_beta   90.00
_cell.angle_gamma   90.00
#
_symmetry.space_group_name_H-M   'P 1'
#
loop_
_entity.id
_entity.type
_entity.pdbx_description
1 polymer ?
#
loop_
_entity_poly.entity_id
_entity_poly.type
_entity_poly.pdbx_seq_one_letter_code
_entity_poly.pdbx_strand_id
1 'polypeptide(L)'
;MVKKRRRLPYEEPVMKDKQNAPVGGLAGQRLRSRIAKSTGIGRRAESQALIEQATGFLAEKRHLSIADAREVLAHDADTRGITMHEAATRVLNGED
;
A
#
# COMPACT_ATOMS: atom_id res chain seq x y z
N MET A 1 -32.51 -47.27 1.99
CA MET A 1 -31.45 -47.84 1.12
C MET A 1 -30.84 -46.70 0.29
N VAL A 2 -29.72 -46.13 0.73
CA VAL A 2 -29.13 -44.91 0.13
C VAL A 2 -28.35 -45.29 -1.13
N LYS A 3 -28.80 -44.85 -2.31
CA LYS A 3 -28.13 -45.11 -3.60
C LYS A 3 -26.78 -44.39 -3.63
N LYS A 4 -25.68 -45.12 -3.45
CA LYS A 4 -24.32 -44.58 -3.59
C LYS A 4 -24.05 -44.26 -5.06
N ARG A 5 -23.85 -42.97 -5.39
CA ARG A 5 -23.44 -42.53 -6.73
C ARG A 5 -22.05 -43.09 -7.07
N ARG A 6 -21.88 -43.56 -8.30
CA ARG A 6 -20.65 -44.17 -8.82
C ARG A 6 -19.73 -43.05 -9.32
N ARG A 7 -18.51 -42.97 -8.78
CA ARG A 7 -17.49 -41.97 -9.14
C ARG A 7 -17.04 -42.16 -10.60
N LEU A 8 -16.95 -41.06 -11.35
CA LEU A 8 -16.47 -41.06 -12.73
C LEU A 8 -14.93 -40.94 -12.77
N PRO A 9 -14.24 -41.48 -13.79
CA PRO A 9 -12.77 -41.61 -13.81
C PRO A 9 -12.00 -40.29 -13.79
N TYR A 10 -12.66 -39.18 -14.12
CA TYR A 10 -12.09 -37.83 -14.12
C TYR A 10 -12.53 -36.98 -12.92
N GLU A 11 -13.32 -37.54 -11.98
CA GLU A 11 -13.59 -36.88 -10.71
C GLU A 11 -12.36 -37.02 -9.82
N GLU A 12 -11.47 -36.03 -9.89
CA GLU A 12 -10.39 -35.88 -8.90
C GLU A 12 -10.99 -35.87 -7.49
N PRO A 13 -10.33 -36.53 -6.51
CA PRO A 13 -10.83 -36.57 -5.15
C PRO A 13 -10.85 -35.15 -4.60
N VAL A 14 -12.04 -34.65 -4.26
CA VAL A 14 -12.18 -33.46 -3.41
C VAL A 14 -11.56 -33.79 -2.07
N MET A 15 -10.26 -33.48 -1.93
CA MET A 15 -9.52 -33.57 -0.69
C MET A 15 -10.10 -32.53 0.26
N LYS A 16 -11.10 -32.94 1.04
CA LYS A 16 -11.41 -32.28 2.30
C LYS A 16 -10.20 -32.47 3.21
N ASP A 17 -9.89 -31.44 3.99
CA ASP A 17 -8.93 -31.44 5.11
C ASP A 17 -7.50 -30.96 4.86
N LYS A 18 -7.31 -29.87 4.09
CA LYS A 18 -6.21 -28.92 4.37
C LYS A 18 -6.67 -27.48 4.22
N GLN A 19 -7.20 -26.92 5.31
CA GLN A 19 -7.56 -25.51 5.48
C GLN A 19 -6.39 -24.51 5.38
N ASN A 20 -5.17 -24.91 5.02
CA ASN A 20 -4.06 -24.00 4.74
C ASN A 20 -3.05 -24.67 3.78
N ALA A 21 -3.41 -24.85 2.51
CA ALA A 21 -2.37 -24.96 1.50
C ALA A 21 -1.83 -23.53 1.31
N PRO A 22 -0.57 -23.21 1.69
CA PRO A 22 -0.01 -21.94 1.29
C PRO A 22 -0.15 -21.91 -0.23
N VAL A 23 -0.60 -20.80 -0.79
CA VAL A 23 -0.61 -20.62 -2.23
C VAL A 23 0.86 -20.60 -2.67
N GLY A 24 1.45 -21.79 -2.79
CA GLY A 24 2.89 -22.08 -2.72
C GLY A 24 3.44 -22.48 -4.08
N GLY A 25 2.88 -21.88 -5.13
CA GLY A 25 3.34 -22.04 -6.51
C GLY A 25 3.15 -20.73 -7.28
N LEU A 26 3.44 -20.76 -8.58
CA LEU A 26 3.35 -19.61 -9.49
C LEU A 26 2.00 -18.86 -9.40
N ALA A 27 0.88 -19.57 -9.24
CA ALA A 27 -0.43 -18.95 -9.08
C ALA A 27 -0.54 -18.12 -7.78
N GLY A 28 0.04 -18.61 -6.68
CA GLY A 28 0.08 -17.89 -5.42
C GLY A 28 1.04 -16.72 -5.38
N GLN A 29 2.18 -16.85 -6.06
CA GLN A 29 3.09 -15.73 -6.28
C GLN A 29 2.42 -14.63 -7.11
N ARG A 30 1.74 -14.99 -8.21
CA ARG A 30 0.97 -14.05 -9.04
C ARG A 30 -0.15 -13.36 -8.26
N LEU A 31 -0.88 -14.10 -7.42
CA LEU A 31 -1.93 -13.52 -6.57
C LEU A 31 -1.34 -12.52 -5.56
N ARG A 32 -0.26 -12.89 -4.85
CA ARG A 32 0.45 -11.98 -3.93
C ARG A 32 0.96 -10.73 -4.63
N SER A 33 1.57 -10.86 -5.81
CA SER A 33 2.02 -9.71 -6.60
C SER A 33 0.87 -8.82 -7.05
N ARG A 34 -0.29 -9.38 -7.41
CA ARG A 34 -1.48 -8.59 -7.76
C ARG A 34 -2.05 -7.84 -6.57
N ILE A 35 -2.14 -8.50 -5.41
CA ILE A 35 -2.62 -7.87 -4.17
C ILE A 35 -1.65 -6.76 -3.74
N ALA A 36 -0.35 -7.01 -3.74
CA ALA A 36 0.67 -6.00 -3.45
C ALA A 36 0.62 -4.83 -4.44
N LYS A 37 0.36 -5.10 -5.73
CA LYS A 37 0.18 -4.06 -6.74
C LYS A 37 -1.10 -3.25 -6.51
N SER A 38 -2.21 -3.88 -6.11
CA SER A 38 -3.47 -3.17 -5.87
C SER A 38 -3.42 -2.30 -4.62
N THR A 39 -2.84 -2.80 -3.53
CA THR A 39 -2.69 -2.03 -2.28
C THR A 39 -1.56 -1.00 -2.37
N GLY A 40 -0.53 -1.25 -3.18
CA GLY A 40 0.58 -0.33 -3.38
C GLY A 40 0.19 0.97 -4.07
N ILE A 41 -0.82 0.96 -4.95
CA ILE A 41 -1.34 2.18 -5.59
C ILE A 41 -2.04 3.07 -4.56
N GLY A 42 -2.89 2.49 -3.71
CA GLY A 42 -3.58 3.22 -2.64
C GLY A 42 -2.60 3.92 -1.70
N ARG A 43 -1.60 3.17 -1.18
CA ARG A 43 -0.57 3.74 -0.29
C ARG A 43 0.23 4.88 -0.93
N ARG A 44 0.55 4.76 -2.22
CA ARG A 44 1.26 5.83 -2.94
C ARG A 44 0.39 7.07 -3.13
N ALA A 45 -0.89 6.88 -3.44
CA ALA A 45 -1.83 7.99 -3.59
C ALA A 45 -2.06 8.70 -2.24
N GLU A 46 -2.25 7.95 -1.15
CA GLU A 46 -2.36 8.47 0.20
C GLU A 46 -1.09 9.25 0.61
N SER A 47 0.08 8.67 0.35
CA SER A 47 1.36 9.34 0.61
C SER A 47 1.50 10.64 -0.19
N GLN A 48 1.12 10.65 -1.47
CA GLN A 48 1.18 11.85 -2.30
C GLN A 48 0.19 12.91 -1.81
N ALA A 49 -1.04 12.52 -1.49
CA ALA A 49 -2.06 13.44 -0.99
C ALA A 49 -1.61 14.12 0.31
N LEU A 50 -0.98 13.38 1.22
CA LEU A 50 -0.45 13.91 2.47
C LEU A 50 0.70 14.90 2.21
N ILE A 51 1.58 14.62 1.26
CA ILE A 51 2.66 15.53 0.84
C ILE A 51 2.08 16.82 0.25
N GLU A 52 1.09 16.74 -0.63
CA GLU A 52 0.44 17.92 -1.22
C GLU A 52 -0.29 18.75 -0.15
N GLN A 53 -0.95 18.12 0.83
CA GLN A 53 -1.58 18.81 1.95
C GLN A 53 -0.56 19.57 2.81
N ALA A 54 0.54 18.92 3.20
CA ALA A 54 1.60 19.57 3.96
C ALA A 54 2.26 20.72 3.17
N THR A 55 2.43 20.54 1.86
CA THR A 55 2.97 21.59 0.97
C THR A 55 2.02 22.80 0.93
N GLY A 56 0.72 22.59 0.77
CA GLY A 56 -0.28 23.65 0.81
C GLY A 56 -0.31 24.38 2.16
N PHE A 57 -0.24 23.63 3.27
CA PHE A 57 -0.17 24.18 4.61
C PHE A 57 1.07 25.08 4.81
N LEU A 58 2.25 24.62 4.35
CA LEU A 58 3.48 25.42 4.43
C LEU A 58 3.43 26.66 3.54
N ALA A 59 2.88 26.54 2.33
CA ALA A 59 2.70 27.66 1.42
C ALA A 59 1.83 28.75 2.05
N GLU A 60 0.71 28.37 2.69
CA GLU A 60 -0.16 29.31 3.39
C GLU A 60 0.51 29.90 4.63
N LYS A 61 1.08 29.06 5.50
CA LYS A 61 1.69 29.47 6.78
C LYS A 61 2.90 30.40 6.60
N ARG A 62 3.69 30.20 5.54
CA ARG A 62 4.95 30.92 5.29
C ARG A 62 4.85 31.91 4.12
N HIS A 63 3.67 32.08 3.52
CA HIS A 63 3.45 32.90 2.32
C HIS A 63 4.41 32.57 1.17
N LEU A 64 4.65 31.28 0.97
CA LEU A 64 5.54 30.76 -0.08
C LEU A 64 4.73 30.34 -1.31
N SER A 65 5.39 30.26 -2.47
CA SER A 65 4.81 29.54 -3.60
C SER A 65 4.73 28.04 -3.29
N ILE A 66 3.86 27.31 -3.99
CA ILE A 66 3.77 25.85 -3.84
C ILE A 66 5.11 25.17 -4.16
N ALA A 67 5.88 25.70 -5.12
CA ALA A 67 7.19 25.18 -5.48
C ALA A 67 8.19 25.35 -4.33
N ASP A 68 8.28 26.56 -3.77
CA ASP A 68 9.20 26.86 -2.66
C ASP A 68 8.82 26.09 -1.40
N ALA A 69 7.53 25.97 -1.10
CA ALA A 69 7.05 25.16 0.03
C ALA A 69 7.43 23.68 -0.11
N ARG A 70 7.41 23.17 -1.35
CA ARG A 70 7.82 21.79 -1.66
C ARG A 70 9.33 21.61 -1.52
N GLU A 71 10.12 22.60 -1.92
CA GLU A 71 11.58 22.60 -1.71
C GLU A 71 11.93 22.62 -0.23
N VAL A 72 11.23 23.43 0.58
CA VAL A 72 11.40 23.45 2.04
C VAL A 72 11.11 22.07 2.64
N LEU A 73 10.02 21.44 2.21
CA LEU A 73 9.65 20.10 2.68
C LEU A 73 10.67 19.03 2.28
N ALA A 74 11.20 19.11 1.05
CA ALA A 74 12.26 18.24 0.57
C ALA A 74 13.57 18.44 1.33
N HIS A 75 13.93 19.69 1.62
CA HIS A 75 15.10 20.01 2.40
C HIS A 75 14.99 19.49 3.84
N ASP A 76 13.83 19.58 4.49
CA ASP A 76 13.62 19.00 5.82
C ASP A 76 13.74 17.47 5.81
N ALA A 77 13.19 16.82 4.78
CA ALA A 77 13.34 15.38 4.59
C ALA A 77 14.81 14.97 4.44
N ASP A 78 15.55 15.65 3.57
CA ASP A 78 16.97 15.37 3.29
C ASP A 78 17.85 15.62 4.51
N THR A 79 17.65 16.75 5.20
CA THR A 79 18.46 17.13 6.37
C THR A 79 18.27 16.17 7.54
N ARG A 80 17.07 15.60 7.69
CA ARG A 80 16.76 14.63 8.75
C ARG A 80 16.98 13.18 8.32
N GLY A 81 17.25 12.92 7.04
CA GLY A 81 17.36 11.57 6.49
C GLY A 81 16.05 10.77 6.58
N ILE A 82 14.92 11.45 6.47
CA ILE A 82 13.58 10.84 6.51
C ILE A 82 12.90 10.94 5.13
N THR A 83 11.79 10.24 4.97
CA THR A 83 10.99 10.31 3.74
C THR A 83 10.16 11.60 3.69
N MET A 84 9.83 12.05 2.48
CA MET A 84 8.88 13.15 2.25
C MET A 84 7.53 12.95 2.96
N HIS A 85 7.08 11.70 3.09
CA HIS A 85 5.86 11.36 3.81
C HIS A 85 5.99 11.63 5.31
N GLU A 86 7.11 11.26 5.90
CA GLU A 86 7.39 11.49 7.33
C GLU A 86 7.57 12.99 7.61
N ALA A 87 8.31 13.71 6.77
CA ALA A 87 8.44 15.16 6.86
C ALA A 87 7.06 15.85 6.80
N ALA A 88 6.21 15.46 5.84
CA ALA A 88 4.87 15.99 5.71
C ALA A 88 3.99 15.67 6.94
N THR A 89 4.12 14.49 7.51
CA THR A 89 3.38 14.11 8.74
C THR A 89 3.80 14.95 9.93
N ARG A 90 5.10 15.22 10.09
CA ARG A 90 5.63 16.08 11.17
C ARG A 90 5.11 17.51 11.07
N VAL A 91 5.15 18.08 9.86
CA VAL A 91 4.65 19.44 9.59
C VAL A 91 3.17 19.56 9.95
N LEU A 92 2.36 18.58 9.55
CA LEU A 92 0.92 18.56 9.85
C LEU A 92 0.61 18.32 11.33
N ASN A 93 1.47 17.57 12.04
CA ASN A 93 1.36 17.37 13.48
C ASN A 93 1.88 18.56 14.30
N GLY A 94 2.48 19.57 13.65
CA GLY A 94 3.06 20.72 14.33
C GLY A 94 4.33 20.38 15.12
N GLU A 95 5.06 19.33 14.72
CA GLU A 95 6.37 18.98 15.28
C GLU A 95 7.52 19.83 14.68
N ASP A 96 7.17 21.08 14.30
CA ASP A 96 8.01 22.11 13.69
C ASP A 96 8.69 22.99 14.77
#